data_AF-A0A7C6N3T8-F1
#
_entry.id   AF-A0A7C6N3T8-F1
#
_cell.length_a   1.000
_cell.length_b   1.000
_cell.length_c   1.000
_cell.angle_alpha   90.00
_cell.angle_beta   90.00
_cell.angle_gamma   90.00
#
_symmetry.space_group_name_H-M   'P 1'
#
loop_
_entity.id
_entity.type
_entity.pdbx_description
1 polymer ?
#
loop_
_entity_poly.entity_id
_entity_poly.type
_entity_poly.pdbx_seq_one_letter_code
_entity_poly.pdbx_strand_id
1 'polypeptide(L)'
;MVINEIILKLMKDEKFTQKRMALAIGKTRPNSVSARLMTKNMTFNSAIQMLDVIGYEVIVQKRTQGVRGKDQIVVTRSDKE
;
A
#
# COMPACT_ATOMS: atom_id res chain seq x y z
N MET A 1 8.95 4.95 5.18
CA MET A 1 7.74 4.20 5.60
C MET A 1 7.74 2.88 4.88
N VAL A 2 7.38 1.82 5.59
CA VAL A 2 7.23 0.49 4.98
C VAL A 2 5.92 0.46 4.18
N ILE A 3 5.84 -0.37 3.14
CA ILE A 3 4.70 -0.40 2.21
C ILE A 3 3.34 -0.54 2.91
N ASN A 4 3.27 -1.32 3.99
CA ASN A 4 2.04 -1.51 4.75
C ASN A 4 1.53 -0.21 5.40
N GLU A 5 2.44 0.57 5.97
CA GLU A 5 2.12 1.84 6.62
C GLU A 5 1.61 2.87 5.60
N ILE A 6 2.22 2.85 4.40
CA ILE A 6 1.80 3.70 3.30
C ILE A 6 0.36 3.36 2.90
N ILE A 7 0.07 2.08 2.65
CA ILE A 7 -1.29 1.65 2.26
C ILE A 7 -2.31 2.00 3.35
N LEU A 8 -1.98 1.78 4.63
CA LEU A 8 -2.88 2.15 5.74
C LEU A 8 -3.15 3.65 5.81
N LYS A 9 -2.13 4.47 5.57
CA LYS A 9 -2.27 5.93 5.52
C LYS A 9 -3.16 6.34 4.34
N LEU A 10 -2.87 5.84 3.14
CA LEU A 10 -3.65 6.12 1.94
C LEU A 10 -5.13 5.71 2.12
N MET A 11 -5.39 4.55 2.71
CA MET A 11 -6.75 4.13 3.02
C MET A 11 -7.47 5.11 3.97
N LYS A 12 -6.76 5.67 4.96
CA LYS A 12 -7.33 6.67 5.87
C LYS A 12 -7.61 7.99 5.14
N ASP A 13 -6.66 8.46 4.35
CA ASP A 13 -6.72 9.73 3.64
C ASP A 13 -7.84 9.71 2.58
N GLU A 14 -7.98 8.61 1.85
CA GLU A 14 -9.02 8.39 0.82
C GLU A 14 -10.36 7.87 1.39
N LYS A 15 -10.50 7.80 2.72
CA LYS A 15 -11.69 7.24 3.41
C LYS A 15 -12.06 5.83 2.90
N PHE A 16 -11.06 5.05 2.50
CA PHE A 16 -11.20 3.72 1.96
C PHE A 16 -11.21 2.68 3.10
N THR A 17 -12.34 2.02 3.31
CA THR A 17 -12.47 1.05 4.41
C THR A 17 -11.86 -0.30 4.07
N GLN A 18 -11.41 -1.04 5.10
CA GLN A 18 -10.90 -2.41 4.92
C GLN A 18 -11.92 -3.35 4.27
N LYS A 19 -13.21 -3.15 4.54
CA LYS A 19 -14.30 -3.91 3.92
C LYS A 19 -14.38 -3.67 2.40
N ARG A 20 -14.27 -2.40 1.98
CA ARG A 20 -14.24 -2.04 0.55
C ARG A 20 -13.01 -2.61 -0.15
N MET A 21 -11.86 -2.60 0.52
CA MET A 21 -10.62 -3.22 0.01
C MET A 21 -10.77 -4.72 -0.19
N ALA A 22 -11.38 -5.41 0.78
CA ALA A 22 -11.58 -6.84 0.68
C ALA A 22 -12.51 -7.23 -0.47
N LEU A 23 -13.57 -6.45 -0.65
CA LEU A 23 -14.52 -6.61 -1.75
C LEU A 23 -13.84 -6.39 -3.11
N ALA A 24 -13.06 -5.32 -3.24
CA ALA A 24 -12.40 -4.94 -4.49
C ALA A 24 -11.33 -5.95 -4.95
N ILE A 25 -10.63 -6.59 -4.02
CA ILE A 25 -9.64 -7.64 -4.33
C ILE A 25 -10.31 -9.01 -4.61
N GLY A 26 -11.64 -9.08 -4.62
CA GLY A 26 -12.38 -10.32 -4.91
C GLY A 26 -12.24 -11.39 -3.84
N LYS A 27 -11.82 -11.02 -2.62
CA LYS A 27 -11.73 -11.95 -1.50
C LYS A 27 -13.08 -12.03 -0.79
N THR A 28 -13.78 -13.13 -1.03
CA THR A 28 -15.09 -13.49 -0.43
C THR A 28 -15.10 -13.58 1.10
N ARG A 29 -13.95 -13.47 1.78
CA ARG A 29 -13.85 -13.50 3.26
C ARG A 29 -13.11 -12.25 3.78
N PRO A 30 -13.80 -11.35 4.50
CA PRO A 30 -13.21 -10.15 5.11
C PRO A 30 -12.01 -10.44 6.02
N ASN A 31 -12.01 -11.59 6.70
CA ASN A 31 -10.95 -12.00 7.63
C ASN A 31 -9.59 -12.23 6.95
N SER A 32 -9.55 -12.47 5.63
CA SER A 32 -8.30 -12.69 4.89
C SER A 32 -7.56 -11.39 4.53
N VAL A 33 -8.22 -10.24 4.67
CA VAL A 33 -7.71 -8.93 4.27
C VAL A 33 -7.31 -8.10 5.49
N SER A 34 -8.08 -8.16 6.58
CA SER A 34 -7.62 -7.64 7.88
C SER A 34 -6.33 -8.34 8.33
N ALA A 35 -6.20 -9.66 8.15
CA ALA A 35 -4.97 -10.39 8.46
C ALA A 35 -3.78 -10.02 7.52
N ARG A 36 -4.04 -9.62 6.25
CA ARG A 36 -3.00 -9.18 5.31
C ARG A 36 -2.59 -7.72 5.46
N LEU A 37 -3.52 -6.85 5.84
CA LEU A 37 -3.22 -5.47 6.21
C LEU A 37 -2.44 -5.40 7.53
N MET A 38 -2.60 -6.40 8.41
CA MET A 38 -1.89 -6.53 9.68
C MET A 38 -0.58 -7.33 9.62
N THR A 39 -0.29 -8.06 8.53
CA THR A 39 0.96 -8.83 8.46
C THR A 39 2.08 -7.93 8.00
N LYS A 40 3.10 -7.74 8.86
CA LYS A 40 4.36 -7.03 8.57
C LYS A 40 5.04 -7.45 7.25
N ASN A 41 4.72 -8.62 6.71
CA ASN A 41 5.32 -9.22 5.52
C ASN A 41 4.33 -9.29 4.34
N MET A 42 3.86 -8.14 3.84
CA MET A 42 3.05 -8.10 2.62
C MET A 42 3.91 -8.41 1.38
N THR A 43 3.39 -9.24 0.47
CA THR A 43 4.06 -9.49 -0.81
C THR A 43 3.88 -8.31 -1.76
N PHE A 44 4.89 -8.05 -2.60
CA PHE A 44 4.85 -6.94 -3.57
C PHE A 44 3.62 -6.99 -4.49
N ASN A 45 3.24 -8.18 -4.97
CA ASN A 45 2.02 -8.33 -5.78
C ASN A 45 0.74 -7.94 -5.02
N SER A 46 0.66 -8.27 -3.72
CA SER A 46 -0.49 -7.84 -2.91
C SER A 46 -0.51 -6.33 -2.73
N ALA A 47 0.66 -5.70 -2.57
CA ALA A 47 0.79 -4.26 -2.46
C ALA A 47 0.35 -3.54 -3.74
N ILE A 48 0.78 -4.03 -4.92
CA ILE A 48 0.34 -3.49 -6.22
C ILE A 48 -1.18 -3.54 -6.33
N GLN A 49 -1.80 -4.70 -6.04
CA GLN A 49 -3.25 -4.85 -6.10
C GLN A 49 -3.98 -3.88 -5.18
N MET A 50 -3.48 -3.66 -3.96
CA MET A 50 -4.09 -2.73 -3.01
C MET A 50 -3.95 -1.27 -3.46
N LEU A 51 -2.79 -0.90 -4.00
CA LEU A 51 -2.56 0.46 -4.51
C LEU A 51 -3.47 0.73 -5.71
N ASP A 52 -3.57 -0.21 -6.65
CA ASP A 52 -4.45 -0.11 -7.82
C ASP A 52 -5.91 0.12 -7.44
N VAL A 53 -6.41 -0.62 -6.44
CA VAL A 53 -7.77 -0.45 -5.90
C VAL A 53 -8.01 0.94 -5.28
N ILE A 54 -7.00 1.55 -4.67
CA ILE A 54 -7.09 2.91 -4.09
C ILE A 54 -6.93 3.98 -5.18
N GLY A 55 -6.45 3.63 -6.38
CA GLY A 55 -6.16 4.56 -7.46
C GLY A 55 -4.72 5.07 -7.46
N TYR A 56 -3.80 4.31 -6.85
CA TYR A 56 -2.37 4.60 -6.81
C TYR A 56 -1.61 3.60 -7.67
N GLU A 57 -0.55 4.05 -8.33
CA GLU A 57 0.32 3.21 -9.16
C GLU A 57 1.73 3.08 -8.57
N VAL A 58 2.44 2.01 -8.95
CA VAL A 58 3.83 1.80 -8.58
C VAL A 58 4.73 2.18 -9.74
N ILE A 59 5.52 3.24 -9.55
CA ILE A 59 6.46 3.73 -10.56
C ILE A 59 7.90 3.37 -10.17
N VAL A 60 8.64 2.79 -11.11
CA VAL A 60 10.09 2.60 -10.98
C VAL A 60 10.80 3.77 -11.63
N GLN A 61 11.57 4.52 -10.85
CA GLN A 61 12.30 5.69 -11.30
C GLN A 61 13.77 5.65 -10.86
N LYS A 62 14.65 6.26 -11.66
CA LYS A 62 16.05 6.46 -11.28
C LYS A 62 16.13 7.32 -10.02
N ARG A 63 17.03 6.98 -9.10
CA ARG A 63 17.32 7.86 -7.95
C ARG A 63 18.01 9.12 -8.44
N THR A 64 17.39 10.26 -8.20
CA THR A 64 17.94 11.59 -8.49
C THR A 64 18.23 12.33 -7.19
N GLN A 65 19.22 13.22 -7.23
CA GLN A 65 19.47 14.18 -6.16
C GLN A 65 18.56 15.39 -6.38
N GLY A 66 17.77 15.76 -5.37
CA GLY A 66 16.81 16.87 -5.46
C GLY A 66 15.55 16.64 -4.64
N VAL A 67 14.71 17.68 -4.56
CA VAL A 67 13.41 17.63 -3.89
C VAL A 67 12.44 16.82 -4.74
N ARG A 68 11.85 15.77 -4.16
CA ARG A 68 10.79 14.99 -4.81
C ARG A 68 9.50 15.80 -4.85
N GLY A 69 8.66 15.55 -5.86
CA GLY A 69 7.29 16.08 -5.88
C GLY A 69 6.53 15.67 -4.61
N LYS A 70 5.62 16.53 -4.14
CA LYS A 70 4.86 16.31 -2.89
C LYS A 70 4.01 15.03 -2.93
N ASP A 71 3.68 14.57 -4.12
CA ASP A 71 2.83 13.39 -4.34
C ASP A 71 3.63 12.08 -4.37
N GLN A 72 4.96 12.13 -4.24
CA GLN A 72 5.80 10.94 -4.26
C GLN A 72 6.02 10.37 -2.86
N ILE A 73 5.66 9.10 -2.67
CA ILE A 73 5.93 8.36 -1.44
C ILE A 73 7.05 7.35 -1.68
N VAL A 74 8.13 7.44 -0.90
CA VAL A 74 9.26 6.51 -0.99
C VAL A 74 9.02 5.32 -0.04
N VAL A 75 8.95 4.12 -0.62
CA VAL A 75 8.87 2.86 0.12
C VAL A 75 10.26 2.49 0.64
N THR A 76 10.37 2.31 1.96
CA THR A 76 11.59 1.82 2.61
C THR A 76 11.43 0.36 2.99
N ARG A 77 12.53 -0.39 3.02
CA ARG A 77 12.51 -1.76 3.53
C ARG A 77 12.45 -1.73 5.06
N SER A 78 11.83 -2.74 5.65
CA SER A 78 11.67 -2.89 7.11
C SER A 78 12.93 -3.36 7.84
N ASP A 79 13.95 -3.80 7.11
CA ASP A 79 15.25 -4.26 7.62
C ASP A 79 16.30 -3.14 7.71
N LYS A 80 15.95 -1.93 7.25
CA LYS A 80 16.74 -0.72 7.43
C LYS A 80 16.19 0.08 8.61
N GLU A 81 16.56 -0.33 9.81
CA GLU A 81 16.84 0.61 10.91
C GLU A 81 18.32 1.00 10.84
#